data_AF-A0A1R3XCQ7-F1
#
_entry.id   AF-A0A1R3XCQ7-F1
#
_cell.length_a   1.000
_cell.length_b   1.000
_cell.length_c   1.000
_cell.angle_alpha   90.00
_cell.angle_beta   90.00
_cell.angle_gamma   90.00
#
_symmetry.space_group_name_H-M   'P 1'
#
loop_
_entity.id
_entity.type
_entity.pdbx_description
1 polymer ?
#
loop_
_entity_poly.entity_id
_entity_poly.type
_entity_poly.pdbx_seq_one_letter_code
_entity_poly.pdbx_strand_id
1 'polypeptide(L)'
;MKAIRLLFLLLTFGCSAVETDTSAEDQTPGIASTEAEAYTSARAKSRFLWREQVYDAELQDSVSTIMIDQALAGRLTHAERAALGYVVTFIGSECDWDGKANEEFSNLKCKALTALNLGYQCSDQHLGFLQNWFRNDQEVLGRLASCPRIPFTASSQQTFDEVYLTVQNDTIKVWFSASGVNLPMNAAWEWTEENVFLIQQDALKLVRVDKSEVVRSELGLGEEL
;
A
#
# COMPACT_ATOMS: atom_id res chain seq x y z
N MET A 1 -31.27 13.09 70.79
CA MET A 1 -30.55 13.73 71.91
C MET A 1 -29.06 13.44 71.77
N LYS A 2 -28.21 14.49 71.87
CA LYS A 2 -26.73 14.51 71.99
C LYS A 2 -25.96 13.90 70.79
N ALA A 3 -25.40 14.62 69.80
CA ALA A 3 -24.61 15.86 69.73
C ALA A 3 -23.11 15.67 70.06
N ILE A 4 -22.25 16.04 69.07
CA ILE A 4 -20.95 16.76 69.18
C ILE A 4 -19.75 15.85 69.59
N ARG A 5 -18.56 15.80 68.95
CA ARG A 5 -17.63 16.85 68.48
C ARG A 5 -16.77 16.45 67.28
N LEU A 6 -16.66 17.43 66.38
CA LEU A 6 -15.57 17.71 65.45
C LEU A 6 -14.25 17.97 66.23
N LEU A 7 -13.11 17.47 65.75
CA LEU A 7 -11.79 18.00 66.13
C LEU A 7 -11.00 18.33 64.85
N PHE A 8 -10.85 19.64 64.63
CA PHE A 8 -9.95 20.27 63.67
C PHE A 8 -8.49 20.07 64.14
N LEU A 9 -7.59 19.74 63.22
CA LEU A 9 -6.17 20.04 63.39
C LEU A 9 -5.73 20.93 62.22
N LEU A 10 -5.55 22.22 62.53
CA LEU A 10 -4.79 23.17 61.71
C LEU A 10 -3.30 22.94 61.99
N LEU A 11 -2.51 22.74 60.95
CA LEU A 11 -1.08 23.04 60.98
C LEU A 11 -0.82 24.19 60.01
N THR A 12 -0.28 25.26 60.56
CA THR A 12 0.01 26.53 59.91
C THR A 12 1.51 26.73 59.72
N PHE A 13 1.82 27.46 58.65
CA PHE A 13 3.02 28.26 58.37
C PHE A 13 4.35 27.57 58.03
N GLY A 14 4.82 27.91 56.82
CA GLY A 14 6.20 27.84 56.37
C GLY A 14 6.35 28.43 54.96
N CYS A 15 6.23 29.75 54.83
CA CYS A 15 6.65 30.48 53.64
C CYS A 15 8.18 30.62 53.66
N SER A 16 8.86 30.21 52.59
CA SER A 16 10.13 30.78 52.17
C SER A 16 10.06 31.00 50.67
N ALA A 17 10.05 32.29 50.29
CA ALA A 17 10.38 32.73 48.94
C ALA A 17 11.89 32.97 48.89
N VAL A 18 12.55 32.44 47.87
CA VAL A 18 13.85 32.91 47.38
C VAL A 18 13.74 33.01 45.86
N GLU A 19 14.30 34.10 45.35
CA GLU A 19 14.13 34.66 44.02
C GLU A 19 14.82 33.87 42.90
N THR A 20 14.22 34.05 41.72
CA THR A 20 14.61 33.79 40.33
C THR A 20 16.09 33.64 39.99
N ASP A 21 16.36 32.67 39.11
CA ASP A 21 17.13 32.93 37.89
C ASP A 21 16.55 32.17 36.69
N THR A 22 16.55 32.87 35.56
CA THR A 22 15.90 32.56 34.28
C THR A 22 16.72 31.60 33.43
N SER A 23 16.13 30.51 32.90
CA SER A 23 16.51 30.00 31.58
C SER A 23 15.48 29.01 31.00
N ALA A 24 14.90 29.44 29.87
CA ALA A 24 14.43 28.68 28.71
C ALA A 24 13.53 27.45 28.89
N GLU A 25 12.27 27.65 28.48
CA GLU A 25 11.36 26.64 27.94
C GLU A 25 12.00 25.80 26.81
N ASP A 26 11.72 24.50 26.81
CA ASP A 26 11.39 23.81 25.55
C ASP A 26 10.22 22.84 25.82
N GLN A 27 9.03 23.35 25.51
CA GLN A 27 7.79 22.59 25.51
C GLN A 27 7.73 21.83 24.18
N THR A 28 7.99 20.52 24.19
CA THR A 28 7.65 19.70 23.03
C THR A 28 6.12 19.53 22.99
N PRO A 29 5.40 20.07 21.99
CA PRO A 29 3.97 19.92 21.92
C PRO A 29 3.66 18.50 21.46
N GLY A 30 2.73 17.84 22.17
CA GLY A 30 2.12 16.60 21.74
C GLY A 30 1.55 16.76 20.33
N ILE A 31 1.94 15.85 19.43
CA ILE A 31 1.35 15.73 18.11
C ILE A 31 -0.06 15.19 18.31
N ALA A 32 -1.02 16.10 18.48
CA ALA A 32 -2.42 15.81 18.29
C ALA A 32 -2.61 15.43 16.82
N SER A 33 -3.14 14.23 16.59
CA SER A 33 -3.54 13.76 15.26
C SER A 33 -4.64 14.65 14.70
N THR A 34 -4.27 15.58 13.83
CA THR A 34 -5.20 16.27 12.96
C THR A 34 -5.24 15.56 11.60
N GLU A 35 -5.62 14.30 11.58
CA GLU A 35 -6.03 13.59 10.35
C GLU A 35 -7.56 13.45 10.36
N ALA A 36 -8.22 14.59 10.32
CA ALA A 36 -9.60 14.70 9.85
C ALA A 36 -9.61 15.63 8.63
N GLU A 37 -8.62 15.48 7.74
CA GLU A 37 -8.60 16.17 6.47
C GLU A 37 -9.67 15.56 5.56
N ALA A 38 -10.77 16.29 5.48
CA ALA A 38 -11.90 16.16 4.57
C ALA A 38 -11.70 15.24 3.36
N TYR A 39 -12.56 14.21 3.29
CA TYR A 39 -12.79 13.29 2.16
C TYR A 39 -13.34 13.95 0.89
N THR A 40 -12.77 15.09 0.49
CA THR A 40 -13.14 15.85 -0.71
C THR A 40 -11.99 15.90 -1.71
N SER A 41 -11.26 14.80 -1.85
CA SER A 41 -10.32 14.61 -2.97
C SER A 41 -11.08 13.95 -4.13
N ALA A 42 -11.29 14.69 -5.22
CA ALA A 42 -11.73 14.11 -6.48
C ALA A 42 -10.51 13.95 -7.39
N ARG A 43 -10.30 12.74 -7.89
CA ARG A 43 -9.24 12.41 -8.84
C ARG A 43 -9.88 11.78 -10.08
N ALA A 44 -9.75 12.47 -11.20
CA ALA A 44 -10.10 11.90 -12.51
C ALA A 44 -9.30 10.62 -12.76
N LYS A 45 -9.80 9.76 -13.64
CA LYS A 45 -9.13 8.50 -14.03
C LYS A 45 -7.69 8.80 -14.47
N SER A 46 -6.74 8.38 -13.64
CA SER A 46 -5.31 8.66 -13.78
C SER A 46 -4.55 7.35 -13.92
N ARG A 47 -3.68 7.23 -14.93
CA ARG A 47 -2.87 6.04 -15.16
C ARG A 47 -1.70 6.02 -14.18
N PHE A 48 -1.64 5.00 -13.32
CA PHE A 48 -0.58 4.85 -12.34
C PHE A 48 0.59 4.02 -12.89
N LEU A 49 0.26 2.94 -13.61
CA LEU A 49 1.21 1.97 -14.12
C LEU A 49 0.80 1.58 -15.54
N TRP A 50 1.74 1.39 -16.45
CA TRP A 50 1.50 0.80 -17.77
C TRP A 50 2.76 0.12 -18.31
N ARG A 51 2.63 -0.79 -19.27
CA ARG A 51 3.78 -1.36 -19.98
C ARG A 51 4.13 -0.57 -21.24
N GLU A 52 5.41 -0.40 -21.49
CA GLU A 52 5.95 0.11 -22.75
C GLU A 52 7.05 -0.80 -23.27
N GLN A 53 7.23 -0.82 -24.58
CA GLN A 53 8.40 -1.45 -25.19
C GLN A 53 9.57 -0.47 -25.12
N VAL A 54 10.61 -0.85 -24.39
CA VAL A 54 11.82 -0.05 -24.20
C VAL A 54 12.99 -0.80 -24.81
N TYR A 55 13.74 -0.13 -25.69
CA TYR A 55 14.93 -0.73 -26.28
C TYR A 55 15.99 -0.97 -25.21
N ASP A 56 16.42 -2.22 -25.08
CA ASP A 56 17.52 -2.64 -24.24
C ASP A 56 18.77 -2.85 -25.11
N ALA A 57 19.80 -2.07 -24.85
CA ALA A 57 21.03 -2.10 -25.64
C ALA A 57 21.87 -3.36 -25.39
N GLU A 58 21.75 -4.00 -24.24
CA GLU A 58 22.47 -5.24 -23.91
C GLU A 58 21.84 -6.43 -24.63
N LEU A 59 20.51 -6.47 -24.71
CA LEU A 59 19.75 -7.49 -25.42
C LEU A 59 19.61 -7.21 -26.93
N GLN A 60 19.95 -5.98 -27.35
CA GLN A 60 19.77 -5.49 -28.73
C GLN A 60 18.33 -5.60 -29.25
N ASP A 61 17.36 -5.59 -28.34
CA ASP A 61 15.93 -5.76 -28.66
C ASP A 61 15.07 -4.90 -27.73
N SER A 62 13.78 -4.76 -28.04
CA SER A 62 12.82 -4.09 -27.16
C SER A 62 12.29 -5.05 -26.11
N VAL A 63 12.45 -4.67 -24.84
CA VAL A 63 11.88 -5.38 -23.71
C VAL A 63 10.65 -4.64 -23.18
N SER A 64 9.63 -5.42 -22.86
CA SER A 64 8.43 -4.86 -22.29
C SER A 64 8.65 -4.54 -20.83
N THR A 65 8.61 -3.25 -20.49
CA THR A 65 8.97 -2.71 -19.19
C THR A 65 7.77 -1.99 -18.56
N ILE A 66 7.57 -2.19 -17.26
CA ILE A 66 6.61 -1.44 -16.45
C ILE A 66 7.09 0.00 -16.30
N MET A 67 6.23 0.94 -16.64
CA MET A 67 6.36 2.36 -16.39
C MET A 67 5.45 2.76 -15.22
N ILE A 68 5.92 3.68 -14.39
CA ILE A 68 5.16 4.22 -13.25
C ILE A 68 5.06 5.74 -13.40
N ASP A 69 3.86 6.29 -13.21
CA ASP A 69 3.69 7.74 -13.06
C ASP A 69 4.21 8.17 -11.68
N GLN A 70 5.50 8.56 -11.64
CA GLN A 70 6.16 9.03 -10.42
C GLN A 70 5.54 10.31 -9.86
N ALA A 71 5.02 11.19 -10.73
CA ALA A 71 4.37 12.42 -10.29
C ALA A 71 3.03 12.12 -9.61
N LEU A 72 2.29 11.12 -10.09
CA LEU A 72 1.12 10.59 -9.39
C LEU A 72 1.51 9.90 -8.09
N ALA A 73 2.49 8.99 -8.11
CA ALA A 73 2.93 8.26 -6.92
C ALA A 73 3.32 9.20 -5.76
N GLY A 74 4.05 10.28 -6.06
CA GLY A 74 4.49 11.28 -5.08
C GLY A 74 3.37 12.13 -4.47
N ARG A 75 2.16 12.13 -5.04
CA ARG A 75 1.01 12.92 -4.56
C ARG A 75 -0.21 12.07 -4.17
N LEU A 76 -0.02 10.76 -3.99
CA LEU A 76 -1.09 9.88 -3.49
C LEU A 76 -1.34 10.18 -2.02
N THR A 77 -2.62 10.26 -1.63
CA THR A 77 -3.00 10.20 -0.22
C THR A 77 -2.67 8.83 0.35
N HIS A 78 -2.62 8.70 1.68
CA HIS A 78 -2.41 7.41 2.32
C HIS A 78 -3.51 6.38 1.97
N ALA A 79 -4.77 6.81 1.85
CA ALA A 79 -5.88 5.95 1.43
C ALA A 79 -5.72 5.48 -0.03
N GLU A 80 -5.36 6.39 -0.95
CA GLU A 80 -5.10 6.04 -2.37
C GLU A 80 -3.93 5.05 -2.49
N ARG A 81 -2.86 5.29 -1.72
CA ARG A 81 -1.70 4.42 -1.63
C ARG A 81 -2.05 3.05 -1.08
N ALA A 82 -2.91 2.96 -0.07
CA ALA A 82 -3.36 1.69 0.49
C ALA A 82 -4.21 0.87 -0.49
N ALA A 83 -5.12 1.52 -1.22
CA ALA A 83 -5.92 0.87 -2.26
C ALA A 83 -5.04 0.31 -3.40
N LEU A 84 -4.09 1.10 -3.90
CA LEU A 84 -3.12 0.63 -4.89
C LEU A 84 -2.20 -0.44 -4.33
N GLY A 85 -1.71 -0.26 -3.10
CA GLY A 85 -0.85 -1.21 -2.39
C GLY A 85 -1.48 -2.59 -2.26
N TYR A 86 -2.76 -2.65 -1.90
CA TYR A 86 -3.52 -3.90 -1.87
C TYR A 86 -3.56 -4.58 -3.25
N VAL A 87 -3.87 -3.83 -4.31
CA VAL A 87 -3.95 -4.39 -5.67
C VAL A 87 -2.60 -4.92 -6.16
N VAL A 88 -1.53 -4.13 -6.00
CA VAL A 88 -0.19 -4.53 -6.49
C VAL A 88 0.42 -5.69 -5.69
N THR A 89 -0.04 -5.92 -4.45
CA THR A 89 0.38 -7.05 -3.62
C THR A 89 0.12 -8.40 -4.27
N PHE A 90 -0.99 -8.54 -5.02
CA PHE A 90 -1.45 -9.85 -5.51
C PHE A 90 -1.13 -10.13 -6.98
N ILE A 91 -0.91 -9.10 -7.79
CA ILE A 91 -0.56 -9.29 -9.21
C ILE A 91 0.95 -9.39 -9.40
N GLY A 92 1.75 -8.74 -8.54
CA GLY A 92 3.19 -8.62 -8.78
C GLY A 92 3.48 -7.57 -9.85
N SER A 93 4.59 -6.85 -9.70
CA SER A 93 4.95 -5.73 -10.57
C SER A 93 6.46 -5.65 -10.71
N GLU A 94 7.04 -6.51 -11.55
CA GLU A 94 8.50 -6.62 -11.72
C GLU A 94 9.21 -6.72 -10.35
N CYS A 95 9.06 -7.88 -9.71
CA CYS A 95 9.63 -8.14 -8.40
C CYS A 95 10.95 -8.90 -8.53
N ASP A 96 12.03 -8.38 -7.97
CA ASP A 96 13.32 -9.05 -7.93
C ASP A 96 13.95 -8.99 -6.53
N TRP A 97 14.80 -9.95 -6.23
CA TRP A 97 15.54 -9.96 -4.98
C TRP A 97 16.55 -8.82 -4.96
N ASP A 98 16.56 -8.06 -3.86
CA ASP A 98 17.61 -7.07 -3.63
C ASP A 98 18.90 -7.80 -3.22
N GLY A 99 19.67 -8.20 -4.22
CA GLY A 99 20.78 -9.13 -4.08
C GLY A 99 20.33 -10.59 -4.10
N LYS A 100 20.93 -11.44 -3.26
CA LYS A 100 20.47 -12.83 -3.10
C LYS A 100 19.25 -12.87 -2.20
N ALA A 101 18.29 -13.74 -2.49
CA ALA A 101 17.19 -14.03 -1.56
C ALA A 101 17.77 -14.39 -0.18
N ASN A 102 17.31 -13.71 0.86
CA ASN A 102 17.68 -14.03 2.25
C ASN A 102 16.84 -15.22 2.77
N GLU A 103 17.21 -15.76 3.93
CA GLU A 103 16.54 -16.95 4.51
C GLU A 103 15.05 -16.72 4.81
N GLU A 104 14.67 -15.48 5.08
CA GLU A 104 13.29 -15.07 5.39
C GLU A 104 12.50 -14.65 4.14
N PHE A 105 13.14 -14.62 2.97
CA PHE A 105 12.61 -14.09 1.73
C PHE A 105 12.01 -12.68 1.89
N SER A 106 12.61 -11.84 2.75
CA SER A 106 12.10 -10.51 3.12
C SER A 106 12.65 -9.37 2.27
N ASN A 107 13.61 -9.64 1.38
CA ASN A 107 14.24 -8.66 0.49
C ASN A 107 13.71 -8.69 -0.95
N LEU A 108 12.45 -9.09 -1.16
CA LEU A 108 11.82 -9.07 -2.48
C LEU A 108 11.35 -7.64 -2.82
N LYS A 109 12.01 -7.00 -3.76
CA LYS A 109 11.73 -5.62 -4.17
C LYS A 109 10.84 -5.60 -5.40
N CYS A 110 9.63 -5.05 -5.26
CA CYS A 110 8.72 -4.84 -6.38
C CYS A 110 8.70 -3.38 -6.80
N LYS A 111 8.68 -3.14 -8.11
CA LYS A 111 8.72 -1.78 -8.69
C LYS A 111 7.56 -0.91 -8.25
N ALA A 112 6.32 -1.40 -8.30
CA ALA A 112 5.16 -0.63 -7.88
C ALA A 112 5.14 -0.38 -6.35
N LEU A 113 5.49 -1.37 -5.53
CA LEU A 113 5.60 -1.17 -4.07
C LEU A 113 6.67 -0.13 -3.71
N THR A 114 7.80 -0.14 -4.41
CA THR A 114 8.86 0.86 -4.25
C THR A 114 8.32 2.26 -4.57
N ALA A 115 7.60 2.41 -5.68
CA ALA A 115 7.01 3.70 -6.06
C ALA A 115 5.92 4.17 -5.08
N LEU A 116 5.18 3.23 -4.47
CA LEU A 116 4.21 3.53 -3.41
C LEU A 116 4.87 3.79 -2.05
N ASN A 117 6.20 3.69 -1.93
CA ASN A 117 6.94 3.80 -0.68
C ASN A 117 6.45 2.81 0.41
N LEU A 118 6.18 1.57 -0.01
CA LEU A 118 5.70 0.50 0.87
C LEU A 118 6.78 -0.50 1.28
N GLY A 119 8.03 -0.31 0.84
CA GLY A 119 9.15 -1.19 1.15
C GLY A 119 9.14 -2.49 0.33
N TYR A 120 9.72 -3.55 0.90
CA TYR A 120 9.79 -4.87 0.26
C TYR A 120 8.45 -5.61 0.35
N GLN A 121 8.14 -6.44 -0.64
CA GLN A 121 6.96 -7.29 -0.69
C GLN A 121 6.89 -8.16 0.56
N CYS A 122 5.73 -8.11 1.22
CA CYS A 122 5.44 -8.83 2.45
C CYS A 122 6.32 -8.49 3.68
N SER A 123 7.05 -7.37 3.67
CA SER A 123 7.75 -6.86 4.86
C SER A 123 6.78 -6.27 5.90
N ASP A 124 7.26 -6.06 7.12
CA ASP A 124 6.46 -5.42 8.19
C ASP A 124 6.02 -4.00 7.81
N GLN A 125 6.85 -3.24 7.10
CA GLN A 125 6.47 -1.92 6.57
C GLN A 125 5.28 -2.05 5.60
N HIS A 126 5.36 -2.99 4.66
CA HIS A 126 4.34 -3.21 3.67
C HIS A 126 3.03 -3.70 4.29
N LEU A 127 3.09 -4.83 5.00
CA LEU A 127 1.92 -5.47 5.58
C LEU A 127 1.34 -4.64 6.72
N GLY A 128 2.16 -4.04 7.57
CA GLY A 128 1.69 -3.17 8.64
C GLY A 128 0.93 -1.96 8.11
N PHE A 129 1.40 -1.34 7.02
CA PHE A 129 0.69 -0.23 6.37
C PHE A 129 -0.68 -0.68 5.85
N LEU A 130 -0.75 -1.79 5.12
CA LEU A 130 -2.02 -2.29 4.56
C LEU A 130 -2.97 -2.79 5.65
N GLN A 131 -2.49 -3.58 6.61
CA GLN A 131 -3.30 -4.10 7.71
C GLN A 131 -3.90 -2.98 8.55
N ASN A 132 -3.16 -1.88 8.77
CA ASN A 132 -3.70 -0.71 9.45
C ASN A 132 -4.86 -0.07 8.67
N TRP A 133 -4.70 0.12 7.35
CA TRP A 133 -5.76 0.68 6.51
C TRP A 133 -6.98 -0.23 6.40
N PHE A 134 -6.79 -1.54 6.34
CA PHE A 134 -7.87 -2.53 6.22
C PHE A 134 -8.28 -3.18 7.54
N ARG A 135 -7.97 -2.55 8.69
CA ARG A 135 -8.19 -3.13 10.04
C ARG A 135 -9.62 -3.58 10.34
N ASN A 136 -10.60 -3.02 9.64
CA ASN A 136 -12.02 -3.33 9.79
C ASN A 136 -12.55 -4.32 8.72
N ASP A 137 -11.71 -4.79 7.81
CA ASP A 137 -12.06 -5.66 6.69
C ASP A 137 -11.39 -7.03 6.83
N GLN A 138 -12.06 -7.94 7.54
CA GLN A 138 -11.52 -9.26 7.85
C GLN A 138 -11.23 -10.13 6.62
N GLU A 139 -11.98 -9.94 5.53
CA GLU A 139 -11.76 -10.65 4.29
C GLU A 139 -10.44 -10.22 3.63
N VAL A 140 -10.22 -8.90 3.54
CA VAL A 140 -8.96 -8.35 3.05
C VAL A 140 -7.79 -8.76 3.95
N LEU A 141 -7.94 -8.69 5.27
CA LEU A 141 -6.90 -9.11 6.22
C LEU A 141 -6.55 -10.60 6.06
N GLY A 142 -7.56 -11.45 5.89
CA GLY A 142 -7.37 -12.88 5.61
C GLY A 142 -6.60 -13.12 4.32
N ARG A 143 -6.88 -12.34 3.27
CA ARG A 143 -6.16 -12.44 1.99
C ARG A 143 -4.71 -11.94 2.12
N LEU A 144 -4.50 -10.81 2.80
CA LEU A 144 -3.16 -10.24 3.05
C LEU A 144 -2.27 -11.19 3.86
N ALA A 145 -2.83 -12.05 4.71
CA ALA A 145 -2.05 -13.04 5.46
C ALA A 145 -1.29 -14.03 4.57
N SER A 146 -1.77 -14.31 3.34
CA SER A 146 -1.08 -15.21 2.41
C SER A 146 0.12 -14.58 1.71
N CYS A 147 0.14 -13.24 1.60
CA CYS A 147 1.12 -12.39 0.90
C CYS A 147 2.14 -13.16 0.03
N PRO A 148 1.82 -13.39 -1.26
CA PRO A 148 2.69 -14.18 -2.12
C PRO A 148 3.99 -13.43 -2.43
N ARG A 149 5.10 -14.15 -2.44
CA ARG A 149 6.44 -13.67 -2.83
C ARG A 149 6.82 -14.33 -4.15
N ILE A 150 6.44 -13.70 -5.26
CA ILE A 150 6.66 -14.22 -6.61
C ILE A 150 7.76 -13.35 -7.26
N PRO A 151 9.02 -13.83 -7.33
CA PRO A 151 10.08 -13.12 -8.04
C PRO A 151 9.94 -13.29 -9.57
N PHE A 152 10.64 -12.46 -10.33
CA PHE A 152 10.65 -12.51 -11.81
C PHE A 152 11.17 -13.85 -12.36
N THR A 153 11.88 -14.63 -11.55
CA THR A 153 12.42 -15.95 -11.93
C THR A 153 11.41 -17.09 -11.73
N ALA A 154 10.20 -16.82 -11.22
CA ALA A 154 9.20 -17.85 -10.99
C ALA A 154 8.69 -18.47 -12.31
N SER A 155 8.36 -19.76 -12.29
CA SER A 155 7.87 -20.46 -13.50
C SER A 155 6.43 -20.10 -13.87
N SER A 156 5.66 -19.57 -12.91
CA SER A 156 4.31 -19.04 -13.09
C SER A 156 4.31 -17.61 -12.57
N GLN A 157 3.96 -16.67 -13.43
CA GLN A 157 4.05 -15.25 -13.14
C GLN A 157 2.81 -14.53 -13.66
N GLN A 158 2.56 -13.37 -13.08
CA GLN A 158 1.57 -12.42 -13.56
C GLN A 158 2.16 -11.02 -13.40
N THR A 159 1.70 -10.12 -14.26
CA THR A 159 2.11 -8.73 -14.28
C THR A 159 0.94 -7.87 -14.73
N PHE A 160 1.02 -6.58 -14.41
CA PHE A 160 0.09 -5.59 -14.94
C PHE A 160 0.45 -5.20 -16.35
N ASP A 161 -0.57 -5.00 -17.18
CA ASP A 161 -0.43 -4.30 -18.46
C ASP A 161 -0.72 -2.80 -18.28
N GLU A 162 -1.73 -2.46 -17.50
CA GLU A 162 -1.99 -1.10 -17.03
C GLU A 162 -2.84 -1.05 -15.75
N VAL A 163 -2.67 0.01 -14.96
CA VAL A 163 -3.42 0.30 -13.72
C VAL A 163 -3.87 1.75 -13.74
N TYR A 164 -5.14 1.98 -13.43
CA TYR A 164 -5.73 3.30 -13.28
C TYR A 164 -6.35 3.47 -11.89
N LEU A 165 -6.20 4.68 -11.37
CA LEU A 165 -6.81 5.14 -10.13
C LEU A 165 -7.87 6.21 -10.45
N THR A 166 -9.06 6.07 -9.85
CA THR A 166 -10.11 7.09 -9.85
C THR A 166 -10.58 7.30 -8.41
N VAL A 167 -10.77 8.55 -7.99
CA VAL A 167 -11.29 8.87 -6.67
C VAL A 167 -12.45 9.83 -6.79
N GLN A 168 -13.55 9.53 -6.13
CA GLN A 168 -14.72 10.39 -6.07
C GLN A 168 -15.29 10.32 -4.65
N ASN A 169 -15.23 11.43 -3.92
CA ASN A 169 -15.68 11.53 -2.53
C ASN A 169 -14.95 10.51 -1.64
N ASP A 170 -15.71 9.59 -1.03
CA ASP A 170 -15.27 8.50 -0.18
C ASP A 170 -14.99 7.20 -0.96
N THR A 171 -15.03 7.23 -2.29
CA THR A 171 -14.87 6.04 -3.13
C THR A 171 -13.56 6.10 -3.88
N ILE A 172 -12.74 5.05 -3.73
CA ILE A 172 -11.53 4.83 -4.53
C ILE A 172 -11.78 3.64 -5.45
N LYS A 173 -11.50 3.80 -6.73
CA LYS A 173 -11.56 2.71 -7.72
C LYS A 173 -10.17 2.49 -8.30
N VAL A 174 -9.73 1.23 -8.26
CA VAL A 174 -8.52 0.78 -8.93
C VAL A 174 -8.94 -0.20 -10.00
N TRP A 175 -8.82 0.22 -11.25
CA TRP A 175 -9.04 -0.65 -12.41
C TRP A 175 -7.70 -1.07 -12.97
N PHE A 176 -7.57 -2.31 -13.43
CA PHE A 176 -6.39 -2.78 -14.12
C PHE A 176 -6.69 -3.83 -15.19
N SER A 177 -5.76 -3.97 -16.13
CA SER A 177 -5.58 -5.16 -16.95
C SER A 177 -4.29 -5.87 -16.55
N ALA A 178 -4.32 -7.19 -16.56
CA ALA A 178 -3.19 -8.02 -16.19
C ALA A 178 -3.11 -9.25 -17.08
N SER A 179 -1.90 -9.74 -17.25
CA SER A 179 -1.59 -10.96 -17.96
C SER A 179 -0.68 -11.84 -17.11
N GLY A 180 -0.74 -13.14 -17.35
CA GLY A 180 0.08 -14.11 -16.68
C GLY A 180 0.51 -15.24 -17.61
N VAL A 181 1.61 -15.87 -17.23
CA VAL A 181 2.24 -16.95 -17.99
C VAL A 181 2.64 -18.08 -17.05
N ASN A 182 2.61 -19.29 -17.56
CA ASN A 182 3.15 -20.47 -16.92
C ASN A 182 4.00 -21.22 -17.95
N LEU A 183 5.32 -21.09 -17.83
CA LEU A 183 6.26 -21.61 -18.82
C LEU A 183 6.22 -23.14 -18.89
N PRO A 184 6.22 -23.90 -17.78
CA PRO A 184 6.10 -25.36 -17.83
C PRO A 184 4.83 -25.87 -18.51
N MET A 185 3.74 -25.11 -18.44
CA MET A 185 2.45 -25.50 -19.00
C MET A 185 2.17 -24.91 -20.39
N ASN A 186 3.12 -24.17 -20.97
CA ASN A 186 2.93 -23.40 -22.21
C ASN A 186 1.65 -22.54 -22.21
N ALA A 187 1.28 -21.98 -21.05
CA ALA A 187 -0.01 -21.33 -20.86
C ALA A 187 0.14 -19.83 -20.63
N ALA A 188 -0.76 -19.06 -21.21
CA ALA A 188 -0.96 -17.64 -20.95
C ALA A 188 -2.43 -17.38 -20.56
N TRP A 189 -2.64 -16.30 -19.82
CA TRP A 189 -3.96 -15.82 -19.51
C TRP A 189 -3.98 -14.31 -19.31
N GLU A 190 -5.13 -13.70 -19.54
CA GLU A 190 -5.34 -12.26 -19.38
C GLU A 190 -6.72 -11.98 -18.80
N TRP A 191 -6.84 -10.87 -18.07
CA TRP A 191 -8.10 -10.40 -17.50
C TRP A 191 -8.05 -8.92 -17.17
N THR A 192 -9.22 -8.37 -16.87
CA THR A 192 -9.37 -7.04 -16.29
C THR A 192 -10.09 -7.14 -14.95
N GLU A 193 -9.86 -6.18 -14.07
CA GLU A 193 -10.47 -6.15 -12.74
C GLU A 193 -10.64 -4.70 -12.26
N GLU A 194 -11.82 -4.37 -11.73
CA GLU A 194 -12.07 -3.14 -10.96
C GLU A 194 -12.27 -3.49 -9.48
N ASN A 195 -11.41 -2.94 -8.62
CA ASN A 195 -11.55 -3.00 -7.17
C ASN A 195 -12.12 -1.66 -6.68
N VAL A 196 -13.24 -1.71 -5.96
CA VAL A 196 -13.91 -0.52 -5.39
C VAL A 196 -13.77 -0.54 -3.87
N PHE A 197 -13.14 0.51 -3.36
CA PHE A 197 -12.91 0.72 -1.94
C PHE A 197 -13.75 1.89 -1.45
N LEU A 198 -14.34 1.75 -0.26
CA LEU A 198 -14.92 2.86 0.48
C LEU A 198 -13.98 3.28 1.59
N ILE A 199 -13.81 4.58 1.75
CA ILE A 199 -13.09 5.16 2.86
C ILE A 199 -14.08 5.44 3.99
N GLN A 200 -13.83 4.81 5.14
CA GLN A 200 -14.68 4.89 6.32
C GLN A 200 -13.83 5.40 7.48
N GLN A 201 -14.03 6.66 7.85
CA GLN A 201 -13.30 7.40 8.91
C GLN A 201 -11.81 7.57 8.62
N ASP A 202 -11.03 6.51 8.73
CA ASP A 202 -9.58 6.42 8.58
C ASP A 202 -9.17 4.99 8.21
N ALA A 203 -10.12 4.21 7.65
CA ALA A 203 -9.95 2.85 7.17
C ALA A 203 -10.49 2.71 5.74
N LEU A 204 -10.03 1.67 5.05
CA LEU A 204 -10.60 1.20 3.80
C LEU A 204 -11.41 -0.07 4.02
N LYS A 205 -12.47 -0.20 3.22
CA LYS A 205 -13.21 -1.44 3.02
C LYS A 205 -13.29 -1.75 1.54
N LEU A 206 -12.91 -2.95 1.13
CA LEU A 206 -13.15 -3.42 -0.24
C LEU A 206 -14.62 -3.84 -0.34
N VAL A 207 -15.40 -3.13 -1.15
CA VAL A 207 -16.86 -3.35 -1.23
C VAL A 207 -17.30 -4.01 -2.53
N ARG A 208 -16.44 -4.01 -3.56
CA ARG A 208 -16.74 -4.65 -4.83
C ARG A 208 -15.46 -5.01 -5.57
N VAL A 209 -15.48 -6.18 -6.21
CA VAL A 209 -14.46 -6.64 -7.15
C VAL A 209 -15.20 -7.07 -8.42
N ASP A 210 -15.05 -6.31 -9.50
CA ASP A 210 -15.63 -6.62 -10.80
C ASP A 210 -14.51 -7.19 -11.69
N LYS A 211 -14.39 -8.51 -11.74
CA LYS A 211 -13.38 -9.22 -12.53
C LYS A 211 -13.99 -9.76 -13.82
N SER A 212 -13.31 -9.55 -14.95
CA SER A 212 -13.72 -10.16 -16.22
C SER A 212 -13.51 -11.67 -16.22
N GLU A 213 -14.11 -12.36 -17.19
CA GLU A 213 -13.68 -13.72 -17.51
C GLU A 213 -12.18 -13.72 -17.84
N VAL A 214 -11.50 -14.80 -17.44
CA VAL A 214 -10.09 -15.00 -17.74
C VAL A 214 -9.99 -15.62 -19.12
N VAL A 215 -9.40 -14.90 -20.06
CA VAL A 215 -9.09 -15.42 -21.40
C VAL A 215 -7.80 -16.22 -21.30
N ARG A 216 -7.77 -17.43 -21.86
CA ARG A 216 -6.62 -18.32 -21.83
C ARG A 216 -6.12 -18.59 -23.24
N SER A 217 -4.81 -18.68 -23.39
CA SER A 217 -4.13 -18.97 -24.64
C SER A 217 -2.86 -19.79 -24.39
N GLU A 218 -2.26 -20.30 -25.46
CA GLU A 218 -0.92 -20.87 -25.42
C GLU A 218 0.13 -19.76 -25.58
N LEU A 219 1.34 -19.95 -25.04
CA LEU A 219 2.43 -19.03 -25.33
C LEU A 219 2.80 -19.22 -26.81
N GLY A 220 2.47 -18.21 -27.62
CA GLY A 220 2.95 -18.14 -29.00
C GLY A 220 4.46 -17.94 -28.98
N LEU A 221 5.23 -19.02 -28.94
CA LEU A 221 6.64 -18.97 -29.31
C LEU A 221 6.66 -18.73 -30.81
N GLY A 222 7.01 -17.51 -31.22
CA GLY A 222 7.05 -17.14 -32.63
C GLY A 222 7.82 -18.18 -33.44
N GLU A 223 7.16 -18.73 -34.47
CA GLU A 223 7.86 -19.39 -35.57
C GLU A 223 8.57 -18.31 -36.37
N GLU A 224 9.75 -17.88 -35.93
CA GLU A 224 10.72 -17.28 -36.85
C GLU A 224 11.76 -18.35 -37.22
N LEU A 225 11.53 -18.94 -38.39
CA LEU A 225 12.47 -19.76 -39.17
C LEU A 225 13.50 -18.88 -39.89
#